data_AF-V7CQD1-F1
#
_entry.id   AF-V7CQD1-F1
#
_cell.length_a   1.000
_cell.length_b   1.000
_cell.length_c   1.000
_cell.angle_alpha   90.00
_cell.angle_beta   90.00
_cell.angle_gamma   90.00
#
_symmetry.space_group_name_H-M   'P 1'
#
loop_
_entity.id
_entity.type
_entity.pdbx_description
1 polymer ?
#
loop_
_entity_poly.entity_id
_entity_poly.type
_entity_poly.pdbx_seq_one_letter_code
_entity_poly.pdbx_strand_id
1 'polypeptide(L)' 'MEKYEVVEENVGYGRFAMVKLMRHRETKHLVAVKFIPRDHM' A
#
# COMPACT_ATOMS: atom_id res chain seq x y z
N MET A 1 -8.61 -3.32 1.81
CA MET A 1 -8.03 -2.37 0.81
C MET A 1 -8.96 -2.12 -0.38
N GLU A 2 -10.27 -2.30 -0.25
CA GLU A 2 -11.18 -2.30 -1.42
C GLU A 2 -11.33 -0.95 -2.14
N LYS A 3 -11.11 0.16 -1.42
CA LYS A 3 -11.17 1.53 -1.98
C LYS A 3 -9.93 1.92 -2.79
N TYR A 4 -8.88 1.12 -2.74
CA TYR A 4 -7.60 1.43 -3.35
C TYR A 4 -7.20 0.34 -4.34
N GLU A 5 -6.67 0.74 -5.48
CA GLU A 5 -6.02 -0.17 -6.43
C GLU A 5 -4.50 -0.04 -6.30
N VAL A 6 -3.81 -1.17 -6.36
CA VAL A 6 -2.35 -1.19 -6.35
C VAL A 6 -1.85 -0.68 -7.69
N VAL A 7 -0.95 0.30 -7.65
CA VAL A 7 -0.22 0.78 -8.83
C VAL A 7 1.18 0.16 -8.85
N GLU A 8 1.86 0.13 -7.70
CA GLU A 8 3.18 -0.48 -7.56
C GLU A 8 3.39 -1.04 -6.15
N GLU A 9 3.90 -2.28 -6.05
CA GLU A 9 4.02 -3.00 -4.77
C GLU A 9 5.31 -2.70 -4.00
N ASN A 10 6.40 -2.35 -4.69
CA ASN A 10 7.75 -2.31 -4.11
C ASN A 10 8.33 -0.89 -4.08
N VAL A 11 7.52 0.10 -3.72
CA VAL A 11 7.97 1.50 -3.60
C VAL A 11 8.98 1.66 -2.46
N GLY A 12 8.86 0.83 -1.42
CA GLY A 12 9.85 0.77 -0.36
C GLY A 12 9.68 -0.47 0.49
N TYR A 13 10.81 -1.03 0.94
CA TYR A 13 10.84 -2.16 1.84
C TYR A 13 11.69 -1.79 3.06
N GLY A 14 11.13 -1.94 4.25
CA GLY A 14 11.81 -1.69 5.51
C GLY A 14 11.52 -2.78 6.52
N ARG A 15 12.32 -2.80 7.60
CA ARG A 15 12.27 -3.85 8.64
C ARG A 15 10.87 -4.16 9.17
N PHE A 16 9.98 -3.17 9.23
CA PHE A 16 8.65 -3.29 9.85
C PHE A 16 7.49 -3.07 8.88
N ALA A 17 7.76 -2.68 7.63
CA ALA A 17 6.69 -2.31 6.71
C ALA A 17 7.14 -2.38 5.25
N MET A 18 6.19 -2.68 4.37
CA MET A 18 6.30 -2.51 2.93
C MET A 18 5.46 -1.30 2.51
N VAL A 19 5.98 -0.47 1.62
CA VAL A 19 5.29 0.70 1.07
C VAL A 19 4.83 0.38 -0.34
N LYS A 20 3.52 0.56 -0.59
CA LYS A 20 2.90 0.41 -1.91
C LYS A 20 2.43 1.77 -2.43
N LEU A 21 2.57 2.02 -3.72
CA LEU A 21 1.87 3.12 -4.39
C LEU A 21 0.49 2.60 -4.75
N MET A 22 -0.54 3.33 -4.34
CA MET A 22 -1.93 2.97 -4.61
C MET A 22 -2.70 4.16 -5.15
N ARG A 23 -3.79 3.89 -5.85
CA ARG A 23 -4.74 4.90 -6.31
C ARG A 23 -6.08 4.72 -5.60
N HIS A 24 -6.61 5.80 -5.05
CA HIS A 24 -7.98 5.80 -4.52
C HIS A 24 -8.97 5.73 -5.69
N ARG A 25 -9.88 4.73 -5.68
CA ARG A 25 -10.70 4.39 -6.85
C ARG A 25 -11.65 5.50 -7.29
N GLU A 26 -12.22 6.25 -6.35
CA GLU A 26 -13.19 7.32 -6.66
C GLU A 26 -12.47 8.64 -7.00
N THR A 27 -11.72 9.17 -6.03
CA THR A 27 -11.01 10.46 -6.16
C THR A 27 -9.80 10.44 -7.09
N LYS A 28 -9.33 9.27 -7.53
CA LYS A 28 -8.17 9.08 -8.41
C LYS A 28 -6.81 9.56 -7.87
N HIS A 29 -6.75 10.06 -6.64
CA HIS A 29 -5.51 10.47 -6.00
C HIS A 29 -4.56 9.29 -5.79
N LEU A 30 -3.27 9.55 -5.98
CA LEU A 30 -2.19 8.63 -5.63
C LEU A 30 -1.81 8.80 -4.17
N VAL A 31 -1.60 7.68 -3.48
CA VAL A 31 -1.22 7.63 -2.07
C VAL A 31 -0.14 6.57 -1.85
N ALA A 32 0.78 6.84 -0.92
CA ALA A 32 1.71 5.84 -0.42
C ALA A 32 1.06 5.14 0.79
N VAL A 33 0.88 3.83 0.70
CA VAL A 33 0.31 3.02 1.78
C VAL A 33 1.43 2.26 2.48
N LYS A 34 1.59 2.53 3.78
CA LYS A 34 2.49 1.77 4.67
C LYS A 34 1.77 0.49 5.14
N PHE A 35 2.09 -0.63 4.54
CA PHE A 35 1.59 -1.95 4.91
C PHE A 35 2.48 -2.56 5.99
N ILE A 36 1.93 -2.78 7.18
CA ILE A 36 2.57 -3.47 8.30
C ILE A 36 1.87 -4.83 8.42
N PRO A 37 2.53 -5.95 8.06
CA PRO A 37 1.98 -7.27 8.32
C PRO A 37 1.68 -7.40 9.82
N ARG A 38 0.45 -7.79 10.14
CA ARG A 38 0.15 -8.31 11.48
C ARG A 38 0.38 -9.80 11.38
N ASP A 39 1.27 -10.33 12.20
CA ASP A 39 1.84 -11.68 12.10
C ASP A 39 0.87 -12.74 11.57
N HIS A 40 1.37 -13.59 10.67
CA HIS A 40 0.81 -14.92 10.46
C HIS A 40 1.21 -15.74 11.68
N MET A 41 0.24 -16.07 12.54
CA MET A 41 0.37 -17.30 13.32
C MET A 41 0.36 -18.50 12.37
#